data_AF-A0A6J7L8D6-F1
#
_entry.id   AF-A0A6J7L8D6-F1
#
_cell.length_a   1.000
_cell.length_b   1.000
_cell.length_c   1.000
_cell.angle_alpha   90.00
_cell.angle_beta   90.00
_cell.angle_gamma   90.00
#
_symmetry.space_group_name_H-M   'P 1'
#
loop_
_entity.id
_entity.type
_entity.pdbx_description
1 polymer ?
#
loop_
_entity_poly.entity_id
_entity_poly.type
_entity_poly.pdbx_seq_one_letter_code
_entity_poly.pdbx_strand_id
1 'polypeptide(L)'
;MADVQTPPTTSHSRWSSLSSRLALLIAIVLILSGLVTAVYSAVSARSASAGASETSMANVHRSTGLLIDQAYADTQRARQTALESRRAELKDVASPIAATLEQLRLAVQAGELTLAQAQQRALDTIKATRYRKDDYFFAYDRTGTAIAHPNPQFQGKNLIDMQDPNGVYVIRELLTRAQSPEGSGYLDYAWVKLDETTPSPKVGYVFGYKPWDWMIGTGVYVDDIDKEAAARLETTKKALGDAFSKIDFTASGLLFVLDQDGTVVVQPAGRDLGGLPSTDWGRSLASTLVSSSPSTAGTITPSTQQAAFTGTLQPWRMDLSSFPDLGWTLVSAVPQSEIDAPGNSQALRQALLSLGVLTLGLVIGLLSSRRIVKPVEQITTAAVALGDSTFDPSTLDAAAARRDEVGTLARTFQRMGADVVERERKLREQVTKLSVVIDRQKVAEEAGAITDSDYFRELKQRASELRDRDSPPVTPHP
;
A
#
# COMPACT_ATOMS: atom_id res chain seq x y z
N MET A 1 -12.82 -17.17 -82.84
CA MET A 1 -13.95 -16.97 -81.90
C MET A 1 -14.41 -18.34 -81.44
N ALA A 2 -14.06 -18.70 -80.20
CA ALA A 2 -14.81 -19.59 -79.31
C ALA A 2 -13.90 -19.78 -78.08
N ASP A 3 -14.09 -18.88 -77.13
CA ASP A 3 -13.35 -18.78 -75.87
C ASP A 3 -13.83 -19.90 -74.94
N VAL A 4 -12.91 -20.76 -74.49
CA VAL A 4 -13.22 -21.88 -73.59
C VAL A 4 -13.26 -21.31 -72.17
N GLN A 5 -14.46 -20.97 -71.70
CA GLN A 5 -14.68 -20.57 -70.32
C GLN A 5 -14.49 -21.78 -69.38
N THR A 6 -13.40 -21.75 -68.62
CA THR A 6 -13.24 -22.56 -67.41
C THR A 6 -14.21 -22.07 -66.31
N PRO A 7 -14.85 -22.96 -65.54
CA PRO A 7 -15.81 -22.56 -64.51
C PRO A 7 -15.10 -21.84 -63.33
N PRO A 8 -15.80 -20.93 -62.62
CA PRO A 8 -15.20 -20.15 -61.55
C PRO A 8 -14.94 -21.02 -60.32
N THR A 9 -13.70 -21.04 -59.84
CA THR A 9 -13.34 -21.61 -58.55
C THR A 9 -13.89 -20.73 -57.43
N THR A 10 -15.01 -21.13 -56.82
CA THR A 10 -15.49 -20.52 -55.59
C THR A 10 -14.57 -20.91 -54.43
N SER A 11 -13.63 -20.02 -54.11
CA SER A 11 -12.83 -20.09 -52.88
C SER A 11 -13.75 -19.93 -51.67
N HIS A 12 -14.31 -21.04 -51.16
CA HIS A 12 -14.95 -21.04 -49.85
C HIS A 12 -13.87 -20.75 -48.79
N SER A 13 -13.90 -19.54 -48.26
CA SER A 13 -13.05 -19.11 -47.14
C SER A 13 -13.13 -20.14 -46.02
N ARG A 14 -11.98 -20.70 -45.60
CA ARG A 14 -11.86 -21.68 -44.50
C ARG A 14 -12.42 -21.18 -43.15
N TRP A 15 -12.86 -19.92 -43.08
CA TRP A 15 -13.42 -19.24 -41.91
C TRP A 15 -14.95 -19.22 -41.85
N SER A 16 -15.66 -19.71 -42.88
CA SER A 16 -17.14 -19.66 -42.92
C SER A 16 -17.84 -20.81 -42.19
N SER A 17 -17.14 -21.89 -41.83
CA SER A 17 -17.73 -23.04 -41.13
C SER A 17 -18.28 -22.65 -39.76
N LEU A 18 -19.37 -23.29 -39.31
CA LEU A 18 -19.93 -23.09 -37.97
C LEU A 18 -18.88 -23.34 -36.87
N SER A 19 -17.95 -24.27 -37.13
CA SER A 19 -16.85 -24.62 -36.24
C SER A 19 -15.84 -23.50 -36.02
N SER A 20 -15.44 -22.80 -37.08
CA SER A 20 -14.51 -21.67 -37.00
C SER A 20 -15.17 -20.48 -36.31
N ARG A 21 -16.48 -20.27 -36.50
CA ARG A 21 -17.24 -19.22 -35.82
C ARG A 21 -17.37 -19.48 -34.33
N LEU A 22 -17.69 -20.71 -33.92
CA LEU A 22 -17.81 -21.07 -32.50
C LEU A 22 -16.46 -21.00 -31.78
N ALA A 23 -15.39 -21.52 -32.41
CA ALA A 23 -14.04 -21.43 -31.86
C ALA A 23 -13.55 -19.97 -31.76
N LEU A 24 -13.86 -19.15 -32.76
CA LEU A 24 -13.57 -17.72 -32.73
C LEU A 24 -14.35 -17.00 -31.62
N LEU A 25 -15.63 -17.33 -31.42
CA LEU A 25 -16.47 -16.72 -30.38
C LEU A 25 -15.96 -17.08 -28.98
N ILE A 26 -15.63 -18.35 -28.74
CA ILE A 26 -15.02 -18.81 -27.48
C ILE A 26 -13.68 -18.12 -27.26
N ALA A 27 -12.83 -18.02 -28.29
CA ALA A 27 -11.56 -17.33 -28.21
C ALA A 27 -11.74 -15.84 -27.88
N ILE A 28 -12.69 -15.15 -28.51
CA ILE A 28 -13.01 -13.75 -28.25
C ILE A 28 -13.49 -13.56 -26.81
N VAL A 29 -14.42 -14.40 -26.33
CA VAL A 29 -14.93 -14.31 -24.96
C VAL A 29 -13.84 -14.54 -23.93
N LEU A 30 -12.96 -15.53 -24.16
CA LEU A 30 -11.83 -15.79 -23.28
C LEU A 30 -10.84 -14.62 -23.30
N ILE A 31 -10.50 -14.08 -24.48
CA ILE A 31 -9.61 -12.92 -24.63
C ILE A 31 -10.17 -11.70 -23.91
N LEU A 32 -11.46 -11.38 -24.11
CA LEU A 32 -12.11 -10.26 -23.44
C LEU A 32 -12.14 -10.47 -21.92
N SER A 33 -12.51 -11.65 -21.45
CA SER A 33 -12.52 -11.97 -20.02
C SER A 33 -11.12 -11.87 -19.41
N GLY A 34 -10.10 -12.46 -20.04
CA GLY A 34 -8.71 -12.41 -19.56
C GLY A 34 -8.14 -10.99 -19.58
N LEU A 35 -8.48 -10.18 -20.57
CA LEU A 35 -8.10 -8.76 -20.63
C LEU A 35 -8.76 -7.96 -19.50
N VAL A 36 -10.07 -8.12 -19.30
CA VAL A 36 -10.80 -7.44 -18.21
C VAL A 36 -10.22 -7.84 -16.86
N THR A 37 -9.99 -9.13 -16.61
CA THR A 37 -9.39 -9.62 -15.37
C THR A 37 -7.97 -9.06 -15.19
N ALA A 38 -7.13 -9.06 -16.24
CA ALA A 38 -5.76 -8.53 -16.16
C ALA A 38 -5.74 -7.03 -15.84
N VAL A 39 -6.59 -6.24 -16.50
CA VAL A 39 -6.68 -4.79 -16.26
C VAL A 39 -7.22 -4.50 -14.86
N TYR A 40 -8.33 -5.14 -14.47
CA TYR A 40 -8.91 -4.99 -13.14
C TYR A 40 -7.91 -5.39 -12.04
N SER A 41 -7.22 -6.51 -12.23
CA SER A 41 -6.26 -7.02 -11.27
C SER A 41 -5.00 -6.16 -11.19
N ALA A 42 -4.53 -5.59 -12.31
CA ALA A 42 -3.42 -4.64 -12.31
C ALA A 42 -3.77 -3.33 -11.60
N VAL A 43 -4.97 -2.77 -11.86
CA VAL A 43 -5.43 -1.54 -11.20
C VAL A 43 -5.61 -1.77 -9.70
N SER A 44 -6.27 -2.87 -9.31
CA SER A 44 -6.47 -3.22 -7.90
C SER A 44 -5.18 -3.55 -7.17
N ALA A 45 -4.24 -4.27 -7.79
CA ALA A 45 -2.93 -4.54 -7.20
C ALA A 45 -2.12 -3.26 -6.98
N ARG A 46 -2.18 -2.30 -7.91
CA ARG A 46 -1.53 -0.99 -7.77
C ARG A 46 -2.13 -0.18 -6.64
N SER A 47 -3.45 0.00 -6.62
CA SER A 47 -4.11 0.79 -5.58
C SER A 47 -3.97 0.16 -4.19
N ALA A 48 -4.08 -1.17 -4.07
CA ALA A 48 -3.92 -1.86 -2.80
C ALA A 48 -2.47 -1.80 -2.29
N SER A 49 -1.48 -1.96 -3.17
CA SER A 49 -0.06 -1.88 -2.78
C SER A 49 0.34 -0.47 -2.39
N ALA A 50 -0.12 0.54 -3.12
CA ALA A 50 0.10 1.94 -2.78
C ALA A 50 -0.54 2.27 -1.42
N GLY A 51 -1.81 1.88 -1.20
CA GLY A 51 -2.49 2.10 0.08
C GLY A 51 -1.83 1.38 1.26
N ALA A 52 -1.31 0.16 1.06
CA ALA A 52 -0.55 -0.55 2.08
C ALA A 52 0.77 0.16 2.41
N SER A 53 1.49 0.64 1.40
CA SER A 53 2.74 1.39 1.57
C SER A 53 2.51 2.71 2.29
N GLU A 54 1.43 3.43 1.93
CA GLU A 54 1.00 4.67 2.59
C GLU A 54 0.65 4.43 4.07
N THR A 55 -0.08 3.36 4.36
CA THR A 55 -0.43 3.00 5.75
C THR A 55 0.82 2.66 6.56
N SER A 56 1.75 1.90 5.96
CA SER A 56 3.01 1.56 6.62
C SER A 56 3.86 2.80 6.90
N MET A 57 3.98 3.71 5.93
CA MET A 57 4.66 4.99 6.08
C MET A 57 4.04 5.82 7.20
N ALA A 58 2.71 5.99 7.20
CA ALA A 58 2.00 6.75 8.22
C ALA A 58 2.15 6.15 9.63
N ASN A 59 2.16 4.82 9.75
CA ASN A 59 2.41 4.14 11.02
C ASN A 59 3.84 4.36 11.51
N VAL A 60 4.83 4.23 10.63
CA VAL A 60 6.24 4.51 10.94
C VAL A 60 6.43 5.96 11.37
N HIS A 61 5.83 6.91 10.63
CA HIS A 61 5.86 8.33 10.94
C HIS A 61 5.24 8.61 12.32
N ARG A 62 4.03 8.08 12.58
CA ARG A 62 3.35 8.25 13.88
C ARG A 62 4.14 7.64 15.04
N SER A 63 4.64 6.42 14.87
CA SER A 63 5.46 5.76 15.89
C SER A 63 6.75 6.55 16.17
N THR A 64 7.35 7.12 15.13
CA THR A 64 8.53 7.99 15.28
C THR A 64 8.20 9.28 16.03
N GLY A 65 7.06 9.90 15.72
CA GLY A 65 6.60 11.08 16.44
C GLY A 65 6.40 10.81 17.94
N LEU A 66 5.79 9.68 18.29
CA LEU A 66 5.64 9.27 19.68
C LEU A 66 6.98 9.08 20.41
N LEU A 67 8.01 8.59 19.71
CA LEU A 67 9.36 8.47 20.29
C LEU A 67 9.98 9.83 20.59
N ILE A 68 9.77 10.82 19.72
CA ILE A 68 10.25 12.20 19.92
C ILE A 68 9.54 12.83 21.14
N ASP A 69 8.21 12.75 21.19
CA ASP A 69 7.41 13.24 22.32
C ASP A 69 7.86 12.61 23.64
N GLN A 70 8.03 11.29 23.64
CA GLN A 70 8.47 10.55 24.82
C GLN A 70 9.86 11.01 25.29
N ALA A 71 10.82 11.14 24.38
CA ALA A 71 12.18 11.54 24.71
C ALA A 71 12.25 12.98 25.25
N TYR A 72 11.42 13.88 24.71
CA TYR A 72 11.28 15.23 25.24
C TYR A 72 10.67 15.24 26.64
N ALA A 73 9.57 14.52 26.82
CA ALA A 73 8.90 14.41 28.11
C ALA A 73 9.82 13.79 29.18
N ASP A 74 10.65 12.81 28.82
CA ASP A 74 11.65 12.22 29.70
C ASP A 74 12.73 13.23 30.12
N THR A 75 13.19 14.07 29.18
CA THR A 75 14.16 15.13 29.46
C THR A 75 13.58 16.18 30.41
N GLN A 76 12.34 16.63 30.16
CA GLN A 76 11.66 17.59 31.02
C GLN A 76 11.36 17.01 32.41
N ARG A 77 10.93 15.75 32.49
CA ARG A 77 10.72 15.07 33.78
C ARG A 77 12.00 14.96 34.58
N ALA A 78 13.13 14.62 33.93
CA ALA A 78 14.43 14.56 34.59
C ALA A 78 14.85 15.94 35.14
N ARG A 79 14.70 17.00 34.33
CA ARG A 79 14.97 18.38 34.75
C ARG A 79 14.11 18.79 35.95
N GLN A 80 12.81 18.56 35.88
CA GLN A 80 11.88 18.90 36.96
C GLN A 80 12.21 18.14 38.26
N THR A 81 12.50 16.84 38.16
CA THR A 81 12.90 16.01 39.31
C THR A 81 14.18 16.55 39.95
N ALA A 82 15.17 16.96 39.14
CA ALA A 82 16.40 17.55 39.64
C ALA A 82 16.14 18.88 40.35
N LEU A 83 15.30 19.76 39.80
CA LEU A 83 14.94 21.04 40.43
C LEU A 83 14.18 20.84 41.75
N GLU A 84 13.23 19.91 41.79
CA GLU A 84 12.50 19.57 43.03
C GLU A 84 13.44 19.02 44.11
N SER A 85 14.38 18.15 43.72
CA SER A 85 15.42 17.66 44.62
C SER A 85 16.29 18.81 45.17
N ARG A 86 16.65 19.80 44.34
CA ARG A 86 17.38 21.00 44.80
C ARG A 86 16.55 21.83 45.77
N ARG A 87 15.26 22.01 45.51
CA ARG A 87 14.37 22.74 46.41
C ARG A 87 14.27 22.06 47.78
N ALA A 88 14.09 20.75 47.82
CA ALA A 88 14.08 20.00 49.08
C ALA A 88 15.40 20.17 49.85
N GLU A 89 16.55 20.01 49.16
CA GLU A 89 17.89 20.20 49.74
C GLU A 89 18.07 21.59 50.37
N LEU A 90 17.61 22.66 49.69
CA LEU A 90 17.69 24.03 50.20
C LEU A 90 16.95 24.22 51.53
N LYS A 91 15.76 23.64 51.66
CA LYS A 91 14.96 23.74 52.89
C LYS A 91 15.62 22.98 54.05
N ASP A 92 16.17 21.80 53.77
CA ASP A 92 16.88 21.01 54.77
C ASP A 92 18.15 21.74 55.25
N VAL A 93 18.91 22.32 54.32
CA VAL A 93 20.12 23.11 54.64
C VAL A 93 19.79 24.41 55.38
N ALA A 94 18.61 25.01 55.14
CA ALA A 94 18.17 26.21 55.85
C ALA A 94 17.70 25.95 57.30
N SER A 95 17.27 24.73 57.61
CA SER A 95 16.69 24.39 58.92
C SER A 95 17.66 24.61 60.11
N PRO A 96 18.95 24.25 60.03
CA PRO A 96 19.93 24.59 61.07
C PRO A 96 20.12 26.09 61.32
N ILE A 97 20.00 26.93 60.29
CA ILE A 97 20.08 28.39 60.47
C ILE A 97 18.86 28.89 61.24
N ALA A 98 17.66 28.41 60.91
CA ALA A 98 16.45 28.76 61.66
C ALA A 98 16.56 28.34 63.14
N ALA A 99 17.08 27.14 63.42
CA ALA A 99 17.33 26.67 64.79
C ALA A 99 18.38 27.53 65.53
N THR A 100 19.44 27.96 64.83
CA THR A 100 20.48 28.84 65.39
C THR A 100 19.91 30.21 65.77
N LEU A 101 19.05 30.80 64.93
CA LEU A 101 18.36 32.05 65.22
C LEU A 101 17.50 31.91 66.49
N GLU A 102 16.78 30.80 66.61
CA GLU A 102 15.93 30.53 67.76
C GLU A 102 16.73 30.31 69.05
N GLN A 103 17.85 29.58 68.99
CA GLN A 103 18.76 29.43 70.11
C GLN A 103 19.31 30.78 70.59
N LEU A 104 19.72 31.65 69.65
CA LEU A 104 20.21 32.99 69.97
C LEU A 104 19.10 33.86 70.59
N ARG A 105 17.86 33.76 70.12
CA ARG A 105 16.70 34.43 70.71
C ARG A 105 16.42 33.97 72.14
N LEU A 106 16.51 32.66 72.41
CA LEU A 106 16.35 32.09 73.76
C LEU A 106 17.45 32.58 74.71
N ALA A 107 18.71 32.67 74.25
CA ALA A 107 19.80 33.24 75.04
C ALA A 107 19.56 34.72 75.40
N VAL A 108 18.93 35.50 74.51
CA VAL A 108 18.49 36.87 74.82
C VAL A 108 17.41 36.88 75.90
N GLN A 109 16.43 35.97 75.82
CA GLN A 109 15.39 35.86 76.85
C GLN A 109 15.93 35.42 78.22
N ALA A 110 16.96 34.58 78.23
CA ALA A 110 17.66 34.15 79.44
C ALA A 110 18.58 35.22 80.03
N GLY A 111 18.81 36.35 79.33
CA GLY A 111 19.73 37.40 79.74
C GLY A 111 21.22 37.06 79.55
N GLU A 112 21.53 35.97 78.84
CA GLU A 112 22.90 35.54 78.54
C GLU A 112 23.56 36.41 77.45
N LEU A 113 22.74 36.97 76.55
CA LEU A 113 23.17 37.85 75.47
C LEU A 113 22.27 39.09 75.38
N THR A 114 22.85 40.22 74.99
CA THR A 114 22.03 41.35 74.53
C THR A 114 21.46 41.05 73.13
N LEU A 115 20.34 41.70 72.79
CA LEU A 115 19.75 41.58 71.44
C LEU A 115 20.78 41.88 70.33
N ALA A 116 21.59 42.93 70.50
CA ALA A 116 22.61 43.31 69.54
C ALA A 116 23.70 42.24 69.40
N GLN A 117 24.14 41.62 70.52
CA GLN A 117 25.12 40.53 70.48
C GLN A 117 24.56 39.29 69.76
N ALA A 118 23.32 38.92 70.04
CA ALA A 118 22.65 37.79 69.40
C ALA A 118 22.46 38.03 67.89
N GLN A 119 21.98 39.21 67.50
CA GLN A 119 21.82 39.59 66.10
C GLN A 119 23.16 39.62 65.36
N GLN A 120 24.22 40.18 65.95
CA GLN A 120 25.54 40.17 65.33
C GLN A 120 26.07 38.74 65.12
N ARG A 121 25.95 37.87 66.12
CA ARG A 121 26.33 36.45 66.00
C ARG A 121 25.55 35.72 64.90
N ALA A 122 24.26 36.02 64.76
CA ALA A 122 23.44 35.47 63.69
C ALA A 122 23.91 35.93 62.30
N LEU A 123 24.14 37.23 62.12
CA LEU A 123 24.60 37.79 60.85
C LEU A 123 25.99 37.26 60.46
N ASP A 124 26.90 37.13 61.44
CA ASP A 124 28.23 36.54 61.23
C ASP A 124 28.12 35.07 60.81
N THR A 125 27.26 34.30 61.47
CA THR A 125 27.01 32.89 61.13
C THR A 125 26.44 32.76 59.72
N ILE A 126 25.41 33.52 59.38
CA ILE A 126 24.78 33.55 58.05
C ILE A 126 25.82 33.89 56.98
N LYS A 127 26.62 34.94 57.21
CA LYS A 127 27.62 35.42 56.24
C LYS A 127 28.78 34.44 56.05
N ALA A 128 29.19 33.73 57.11
CA ALA A 128 30.31 32.79 57.08
C ALA A 128 29.91 31.39 56.56
N THR A 129 28.65 30.99 56.71
CA THR A 129 28.20 29.64 56.33
C THR A 129 28.31 29.42 54.81
N ARG A 130 29.02 28.36 54.43
CA ARG A 130 29.14 27.85 53.06
C ARG A 130 28.79 26.37 53.03
N TYR A 131 28.28 25.91 51.90
CA TYR A 131 28.00 24.50 51.66
C TYR A 131 28.14 24.18 50.16
N ARG A 132 28.20 22.90 49.83
CA ARG A 132 28.38 22.41 48.44
C ARG A 132 29.59 23.09 47.77
N LYS A 133 29.40 23.67 46.58
CA LYS A 133 30.43 24.37 45.80
C LYS A 133 30.35 25.88 46.07
N ASP A 134 30.58 26.27 47.32
CA ASP A 134 30.52 27.66 47.79
C ASP A 134 29.12 28.33 47.72
N ASP A 135 28.05 27.51 47.75
CA ASP A 135 26.70 28.02 47.98
C ASP A 135 26.62 28.65 49.39
N TYR A 136 25.79 29.67 49.53
CA TYR A 136 25.85 30.60 50.66
C TYR A 136 24.49 31.03 51.18
N PHE A 137 24.48 31.57 52.39
CA PHE A 137 23.32 32.23 52.98
C PHE A 137 23.40 33.75 52.87
N PHE A 138 22.22 34.38 52.85
CA PHE A 138 22.05 35.82 52.87
C PHE A 138 20.88 36.20 53.77
N ALA A 139 20.89 37.42 54.28
CA ALA A 139 19.79 37.99 55.02
C ALA A 139 19.50 39.42 54.58
N TYR A 140 18.22 39.75 54.51
CA TYR A 140 17.70 41.09 54.25
C TYR A 140 16.74 41.50 55.36
N ASP A 141 16.69 42.80 55.66
CA ASP A 141 15.61 43.34 56.47
C ASP A 141 14.30 43.46 55.66
N ARG A 142 13.19 43.79 56.33
CA ARG A 142 11.87 43.97 55.69
C ARG A 142 11.80 45.04 54.59
N THR A 143 12.79 45.92 54.50
CA THR A 143 12.85 46.99 53.48
C THR A 143 13.63 46.56 52.24
N GLY A 144 14.27 45.39 52.26
CA GLY A 144 15.12 44.90 51.18
C GLY A 144 16.58 45.35 51.30
N THR A 145 17.03 45.77 52.49
CA THR A 145 18.44 46.08 52.74
C THR A 145 19.19 44.81 53.11
N ALA A 146 20.30 44.51 52.42
CA ALA A 146 21.11 43.34 52.71
C ALA A 146 21.88 43.52 54.04
N ILE A 147 21.47 42.80 55.08
CA ILE A 147 22.06 42.89 56.42
C ILE A 147 23.15 41.82 56.64
N ALA A 148 23.11 40.72 55.90
CA ALA A 148 24.24 39.80 55.78
C ALA A 148 24.32 39.27 54.34
N HIS A 149 25.41 39.58 53.64
CA HIS A 149 25.69 38.98 52.34
C HIS A 149 27.19 38.69 52.21
N PRO A 150 27.57 37.52 51.67
CA PRO A 150 28.99 37.17 51.50
C PRO A 150 29.70 38.01 50.45
N ASN A 151 29.05 38.35 49.33
CA ASN A 151 29.56 39.35 48.39
C ASN A 151 29.44 40.77 49.00
N PRO A 152 30.55 41.47 49.25
CA PRO A 152 30.56 42.81 49.85
C PRO A 152 29.84 43.87 49.01
N GLN A 153 29.69 43.67 47.70
CA GLN A 153 29.02 44.61 46.82
C GLN A 153 27.55 44.81 47.17
N PHE A 154 26.92 43.84 47.85
CA PHE A 154 25.52 43.91 48.25
C PHE A 154 25.33 44.34 49.71
N GLN A 155 26.31 44.11 50.58
CA GLN A 155 26.20 44.40 52.01
C GLN A 155 25.79 45.85 52.28
N GLY A 156 24.72 46.04 53.05
CA GLY A 156 24.18 47.35 53.44
C GLY A 156 23.40 48.07 52.33
N LYS A 157 23.28 47.51 51.12
CA LYS A 157 22.50 48.12 50.05
C LYS A 157 21.05 47.67 50.09
N ASN A 158 20.16 48.61 49.80
CA ASN A 158 18.78 48.28 49.51
C ASN A 158 18.67 47.81 48.05
N LEU A 159 18.16 46.60 47.85
CA LEU A 159 18.07 45.94 46.54
C LEU A 159 16.61 45.61 46.17
N ILE A 160 15.63 46.28 46.80
CA ILE A 160 14.21 45.99 46.60
C ILE A 160 13.75 46.21 45.15
N ASP A 161 14.40 47.14 44.44
CA ASP A 161 14.11 47.49 43.05
C ASP A 161 15.08 46.84 42.05
N MET A 162 16.00 46.00 42.53
CA MET A 162 16.94 45.30 41.66
C MET A 162 16.21 44.21 40.86
N GLN A 163 16.35 44.27 39.54
CA GLN A 163 15.84 43.24 38.64
C GLN A 163 16.96 42.32 38.16
N ASP A 164 16.64 41.05 37.97
CA ASP A 164 17.48 40.15 37.19
C ASP A 164 17.31 40.42 35.67
N PRO A 165 18.11 39.80 34.79
CA PRO A 165 17.97 39.94 33.33
C PRO A 165 16.60 39.53 32.76
N ASN A 166 15.79 38.79 33.52
CA ASN A 166 14.44 38.37 33.13
C ASN A 166 13.35 39.36 33.62
N GLY A 167 13.75 40.47 34.26
CA GLY A 167 12.85 41.49 34.81
C GLY A 167 12.27 41.15 36.18
N VAL A 168 12.77 40.10 36.86
CA VAL A 168 12.28 39.68 38.18
C VAL A 168 12.86 40.59 39.26
N TYR A 169 11.99 41.25 40.04
CA TYR A 169 12.39 41.99 41.24
C TYR A 169 12.76 41.02 42.38
N VAL A 170 13.97 40.45 42.33
CA VAL A 170 14.36 39.28 43.13
C VAL A 170 14.10 39.48 44.62
N ILE A 171 14.61 40.56 45.23
CA ILE A 171 14.49 40.76 46.69
C ILE A 171 13.05 41.03 47.11
N ARG A 172 12.28 41.73 46.28
CA ARG A 172 10.85 41.97 46.51
C ARG A 172 10.06 40.67 46.50
N GLU A 173 10.28 39.84 45.48
CA GLU A 173 9.62 38.54 45.31
C GLU A 173 9.98 37.54 46.41
N LEU A 174 11.24 37.56 46.86
CA LEU A 174 11.70 36.76 48.00
C LEU A 174 11.07 37.25 49.32
N LEU A 175 11.02 38.56 49.56
CA LEU A 175 10.37 39.12 50.75
C LEU A 175 8.90 38.75 50.81
N THR A 176 8.17 38.85 49.69
CA THR A 176 6.77 38.41 49.57
C THR A 176 6.59 36.95 50.01
N ARG A 177 7.50 36.06 49.60
CA ARG A 177 7.47 34.63 50.00
C ARG A 177 7.79 34.43 51.47
N ALA A 178 8.76 35.14 52.01
CA ALA A 178 9.10 35.08 53.43
C ALA A 178 7.98 35.64 54.33
N GLN A 179 7.15 36.54 53.80
CA GLN A 179 6.01 37.16 54.47
C GLN A 179 4.67 36.44 54.19
N SER A 180 4.67 35.37 53.39
CA SER A 180 3.47 34.59 53.12
C SER A 180 2.95 33.90 54.39
N PRO A 181 1.71 33.37 54.40
CA PRO A 181 1.19 32.58 55.52
C PRO A 181 2.07 31.39 55.90
N GLU A 182 2.72 30.76 54.91
CA GLU A 182 3.70 29.67 55.09
C GLU A 182 5.02 30.16 55.68
N GLY A 183 5.28 31.48 55.64
CA GLY A 183 6.48 32.13 56.16
C GLY A 183 7.76 31.75 55.42
N SER A 184 7.65 31.07 54.27
CA SER A 184 8.76 30.61 53.47
C SER A 184 8.34 30.30 52.04
N GLY A 185 9.30 30.23 51.12
CA GLY A 185 9.02 29.85 49.75
C GLY A 185 10.25 29.77 48.85
N TYR A 186 10.02 29.32 47.62
CA TYR A 186 11.06 29.19 46.60
C TYR A 186 10.86 30.21 45.49
N LEU A 187 11.97 30.69 44.93
CA LEU A 187 11.99 31.54 43.73
C LEU A 187 13.10 31.08 42.80
N ASP A 188 12.77 30.98 41.51
CA ASP A 188 13.76 30.80 40.45
C ASP A 188 14.10 32.19 39.90
N TYR A 189 15.38 32.54 39.85
CA TYR A 189 15.87 33.86 39.41
C TYR A 189 17.31 33.76 38.94
N ALA A 190 17.79 34.76 38.20
CA ALA A 190 19.21 34.84 37.86
C ALA A 190 19.97 35.70 38.90
N TRP A 191 21.14 35.23 39.33
CA TRP A 191 22.00 35.96 40.27
C TRP A 191 23.47 35.79 39.91
N VAL A 192 24.30 36.80 40.17
CA VAL A 192 25.76 36.70 39.95
C VAL A 192 26.39 35.75 40.96
N LYS A 193 27.34 34.90 40.54
CA LYS A 193 28.17 34.11 41.46
C LYS A 193 29.13 35.04 42.23
N LEU A 194 29.72 34.56 43.32
CA LEU A 194 30.54 35.42 44.20
C LEU A 194 31.78 35.98 43.50
N ASP A 195 32.29 35.24 42.51
CA ASP A 195 33.51 35.49 41.74
C ASP A 195 33.22 35.86 40.26
N GLU A 196 31.96 35.98 39.88
CA GLU A 196 31.53 36.28 38.50
C GLU A 196 30.73 37.58 38.43
N THR A 197 30.70 38.19 37.25
CA THR A 197 29.89 39.38 36.94
C THR A 197 28.64 39.05 36.15
N THR A 198 28.57 37.84 35.57
CA THR A 198 27.46 37.42 34.72
C THR A 198 26.44 36.65 35.56
N PRO A 199 25.15 37.04 35.54
CA PRO A 199 24.11 36.30 36.25
C PRO A 199 23.97 34.86 35.72
N SER A 200 23.84 33.91 36.65
CA SER A 200 23.53 32.51 36.37
C SER A 200 22.17 32.13 36.96
N PRO A 201 21.43 31.19 36.36
CA PRO A 201 20.19 30.67 36.92
C PRO A 201 20.39 30.10 38.33
N LYS A 202 19.52 30.51 39.25
CA LYS A 202 19.56 30.14 40.66
C LYS A 202 18.15 29.82 41.15
N VAL A 203 18.04 28.77 41.96
CA VAL A 203 16.84 28.50 42.74
C VAL A 203 17.15 28.88 44.18
N GLY A 204 16.38 29.81 44.74
CA GLY A 204 16.50 30.23 46.13
C GLY A 204 15.34 29.76 46.97
N TYR A 205 15.63 29.46 48.23
CA TYR A 205 14.68 29.26 49.31
C TYR A 205 14.85 30.38 50.34
N VAL A 206 13.74 30.93 50.80
CA VAL A 206 13.72 31.95 51.86
C VAL A 206 12.72 31.59 52.94
N PHE A 207 13.00 32.04 54.16
CA PHE A 207 12.07 32.02 55.28
C PHE A 207 12.14 33.34 56.05
N GLY A 208 11.00 33.76 56.59
CA GLY A 208 10.89 34.94 57.44
C GLY A 208 11.16 34.61 58.91
N TYR A 209 12.02 35.39 59.55
CA TYR A 209 12.27 35.34 60.98
C TYR A 209 11.61 36.53 61.68
N LYS A 210 10.33 36.36 62.04
CA LYS A 210 9.47 37.40 62.62
C LYS A 210 10.06 38.12 63.84
N PRO A 211 10.75 37.47 64.81
CA PRO A 211 11.26 38.16 65.99
C PRO A 211 12.21 39.32 65.69
N TRP A 212 12.94 39.26 64.57
CA TRP A 212 13.88 40.32 64.15
C TRP A 212 13.48 40.97 62.82
N ASP A 213 12.35 40.59 62.24
CA ASP A 213 11.83 41.11 60.97
C ASP A 213 12.83 40.96 59.80
N TRP A 214 13.48 39.80 59.78
CA TRP A 214 14.49 39.44 58.77
C TRP A 214 13.94 38.40 57.81
N MET A 215 14.35 38.50 56.55
CA MET A 215 14.28 37.41 55.60
C MET A 215 15.66 36.76 55.51
N ILE A 216 15.73 35.46 55.72
CA ILE A 216 16.94 34.67 55.52
C ILE A 216 16.73 33.77 54.32
N GLY A 217 17.73 33.68 53.47
CA GLY A 217 17.67 32.85 52.29
C GLY A 217 18.98 32.15 51.98
N THR A 218 18.84 31.14 51.14
CA THR A 218 19.95 30.48 50.49
C THR A 218 19.50 30.01 49.11
N GLY A 219 20.43 29.66 48.24
CA GLY A 219 20.10 29.20 46.91
C GLY A 219 21.26 28.50 46.25
N VAL A 220 20.92 27.63 45.31
CA VAL A 220 21.86 26.85 44.50
C VAL A 220 21.74 27.28 43.04
N TYR A 221 22.87 27.39 42.37
CA TYR A 221 22.88 27.60 40.92
C TYR A 221 22.47 26.31 40.21
N VAL A 222 21.65 26.45 39.16
CA VAL A 222 21.05 25.31 38.42
C VAL A 222 21.52 25.24 36.97
N ASP A 223 22.59 25.96 36.64
CA ASP A 223 23.20 25.92 35.31
C ASP A 223 23.72 24.52 34.94
N ASP A 224 24.05 23.68 35.94
CA ASP A 224 24.38 22.27 35.76
C ASP A 224 23.20 21.45 35.25
N ILE A 225 21.99 21.68 35.78
CA ILE A 225 20.76 20.99 35.38
C ILE A 225 20.42 21.33 33.93
N ASP A 226 20.49 22.61 33.55
CA ASP A 226 20.19 23.04 32.19
C ASP A 226 21.23 22.51 31.18
N LYS A 227 22.52 22.50 31.56
CA LYS A 227 23.59 21.87 30.75
C LYS A 227 23.35 20.37 30.58
N GLU A 228 22.94 19.67 31.62
CA GLU A 228 22.64 18.24 31.55
C GLU A 228 21.42 17.97 30.66
N ALA A 229 20.36 18.79 30.77
CA ALA A 229 19.19 18.68 29.89
C ALA A 229 19.56 18.89 28.41
N ALA A 230 20.43 19.87 28.11
CA ALA A 230 20.94 20.10 26.76
C ALA A 230 21.77 18.91 26.25
N ALA A 231 22.67 18.37 27.08
CA ALA A 231 23.47 17.19 26.72
C ALA A 231 22.61 15.94 26.48
N ARG A 232 21.55 15.76 27.26
CA ARG A 232 20.56 14.68 27.05
C ARG A 232 19.84 14.87 25.71
N LEU A 233 19.44 16.09 25.37
CA LEU A 233 18.81 16.37 24.07
C LEU A 233 19.74 16.03 22.90
N GLU A 234 21.02 16.39 22.96
CA GLU A 234 22.01 16.02 21.92
C GLU A 234 22.19 14.49 21.81
N THR A 235 22.22 13.80 22.95
CA THR A 235 22.26 12.34 22.97
C THR A 235 21.00 11.73 22.33
N THR A 236 19.83 12.30 22.61
CA THR A 236 18.55 11.91 22.01
C THR A 236 18.56 12.15 20.49
N LYS A 237 19.04 13.30 20.00
CA LYS A 237 19.16 13.56 18.56
C LYS A 237 20.00 12.48 17.87
N LYS A 238 21.13 12.12 18.46
CA LYS A 238 21.99 11.04 17.94
C LYS A 238 21.27 9.68 17.94
N ALA A 239 20.62 9.33 19.05
CA ALA A 239 19.88 8.07 19.16
C ALA A 239 18.71 7.98 18.17
N LEU A 240 18.01 9.09 17.93
CA LEU A 240 16.98 9.20 16.90
C LEU A 240 17.58 9.02 15.51
N GLY A 241 18.70 9.65 15.19
CA GLY A 241 19.39 9.46 13.91
C GLY A 241 19.83 8.01 13.67
N ASP A 242 20.35 7.34 14.70
CA ASP A 242 20.68 5.91 14.67
C ASP A 242 19.42 5.05 14.47
N ALA A 243 18.32 5.39 15.15
CA ALA A 243 17.04 4.69 14.98
C ALA A 243 16.50 4.87 13.57
N PHE A 244 16.51 6.09 13.02
CA PHE A 244 16.02 6.40 11.67
C PHE A 244 16.77 5.61 10.59
N SER A 245 18.08 5.38 10.78
CA SER A 245 18.88 4.57 9.84
C SER A 245 18.49 3.08 9.79
N LYS A 246 17.78 2.58 10.82
CA LYS A 246 17.38 1.18 10.95
C LYS A 246 15.91 0.95 10.60
N ILE A 247 15.13 2.01 10.41
CA ILE A 247 13.72 1.91 10.08
C ILE A 247 13.59 1.73 8.57
N ASP A 248 13.40 0.48 8.16
CA ASP A 248 13.16 0.13 6.76
C ASP A 248 11.65 0.16 6.46
N PHE A 249 11.19 1.25 5.85
CA PHE A 249 9.82 1.33 5.31
C PHE A 249 9.79 1.34 3.79
N THR A 250 10.86 1.84 3.14
CA THR A 250 11.16 1.61 1.71
C THR A 250 12.67 1.58 1.46
N ALA A 251 13.11 1.28 0.23
CA ALA A 251 14.52 1.11 -0.10
C ALA A 251 15.33 2.41 0.01
N SER A 252 14.71 3.55 -0.28
CA SER A 252 15.36 4.87 -0.14
C SER A 252 14.57 5.88 0.68
N GLY A 253 13.57 5.41 1.45
CA GLY A 253 12.81 6.22 2.39
C GLY A 253 13.69 6.88 3.45
N LEU A 254 13.27 8.06 3.91
CA LEU A 254 14.04 8.90 4.82
C LEU A 254 13.15 9.41 5.95
N LEU A 255 13.71 9.43 7.15
CA LEU A 255 13.19 10.14 8.31
C LEU A 255 14.21 11.18 8.73
N PHE A 256 13.78 12.42 8.94
CA PHE A 256 14.64 13.49 9.44
C PHE A 256 13.82 14.55 10.16
N VAL A 257 14.49 15.40 10.93
CA VAL A 257 13.84 16.47 11.69
C VAL A 257 14.45 17.81 11.30
N LEU A 258 13.59 18.79 11.05
CA LEU A 258 13.93 20.18 10.81
C LEU A 258 13.64 21.02 12.05
N ASP A 259 14.41 22.08 12.29
CA ASP A 259 14.04 23.13 13.24
C ASP A 259 13.14 24.21 12.59
N GLN A 260 12.83 25.26 13.35
CA GLN A 260 11.99 26.38 12.91
C GLN A 260 12.61 27.18 11.76
N ASP A 261 13.93 27.14 11.62
CA ASP A 261 14.67 27.82 10.54
C ASP A 261 14.82 26.92 9.29
N GLY A 262 14.32 25.68 9.35
CA GLY A 262 14.44 24.69 8.27
C GLY A 262 15.81 24.00 8.22
N THR A 263 16.60 24.09 9.28
CA THR A 263 17.88 23.39 9.42
C THR A 263 17.65 21.95 9.88
N VAL A 264 18.42 21.01 9.34
CA VAL A 264 18.33 19.60 9.74
C VAL A 264 18.99 19.40 11.10
N VAL A 265 18.20 19.05 12.11
CA VAL A 265 18.67 18.80 13.49
C VAL A 265 18.78 17.31 13.83
N VAL A 266 18.08 16.45 13.10
CA VAL A 266 18.22 14.99 13.18
C VAL A 266 18.17 14.41 11.78
N GLN A 267 19.11 13.54 11.46
CA GLN A 267 19.21 12.85 10.17
C GLN A 267 19.57 11.37 10.37
N PRO A 268 19.25 10.48 9.41
CA PRO A 268 19.60 9.08 9.52
C PRO A 268 21.13 8.92 9.52
N ALA A 269 21.66 8.10 10.41
CA ALA A 269 23.10 7.80 10.44
C ALA A 269 23.60 7.30 9.06
N GLY A 270 24.70 7.89 8.57
CA GLY A 270 25.27 7.59 7.25
C GLY A 270 24.62 8.30 6.07
N ARG A 271 23.52 9.05 6.27
CA ARG A 271 22.91 9.93 5.26
C ARG A 271 23.13 11.39 5.66
N ASP A 272 23.95 12.11 4.90
CA ASP A 272 24.12 13.55 5.12
C ASP A 272 23.03 14.33 4.40
N LEU A 273 22.16 14.94 5.19
CA LEU A 273 21.10 15.85 4.78
C LEU A 273 21.39 17.29 5.21
N GLY A 274 22.52 17.55 5.89
CA GLY A 274 22.90 18.88 6.37
C GLY A 274 23.09 19.91 5.24
N GLY A 275 23.26 19.44 4.00
CA GLY A 275 23.29 20.27 2.79
C GLY A 275 21.93 20.77 2.32
N LEU A 276 20.80 20.32 2.88
CA LEU A 276 19.46 20.80 2.49
C LEU A 276 19.36 22.34 2.51
N PRO A 277 19.65 23.05 3.62
CA PRO A 277 19.62 24.50 3.64
C PRO A 277 20.70 25.19 2.77
N SER A 278 21.70 24.46 2.28
CA SER A 278 22.77 25.03 1.45
C SER A 278 22.39 25.18 -0.03
N THR A 279 21.42 24.40 -0.51
CA THR A 279 20.97 24.38 -1.92
C THR A 279 19.71 25.20 -2.13
N ASP A 280 19.51 25.76 -3.33
CA ASP A 280 18.28 26.53 -3.64
C ASP A 280 17.01 25.69 -3.52
N TRP A 281 17.05 24.45 -4.05
CA TRP A 281 15.91 23.53 -3.95
C TRP A 281 15.66 23.13 -2.49
N GLY A 282 16.70 22.90 -1.70
CA GLY A 282 16.56 22.48 -0.31
C GLY A 282 16.10 23.61 0.62
N ARG A 283 16.51 24.86 0.39
CA ARG A 283 15.92 26.04 1.07
C ARG A 283 14.45 26.22 0.75
N SER A 284 14.09 26.09 -0.54
CA SER A 284 12.70 26.18 -0.98
C SER A 284 11.86 25.05 -0.35
N LEU A 285 12.40 23.84 -0.31
CA LEU A 285 11.73 22.69 0.30
C LEU A 285 11.58 22.90 1.81
N ALA A 286 12.66 23.21 2.53
CA ALA A 286 12.64 23.40 3.97
C ALA A 286 11.64 24.50 4.40
N SER A 287 11.66 25.65 3.72
CA SER A 287 10.69 26.73 3.98
C SER A 287 9.25 26.31 3.69
N THR A 288 9.02 25.55 2.61
CA THR A 288 7.70 24.98 2.30
C THR A 288 7.25 24.00 3.38
N LEU A 289 8.13 23.08 3.80
CA LEU A 289 7.81 22.07 4.82
C LEU A 289 7.48 22.74 6.17
N VAL A 290 8.33 23.64 6.65
CA VAL A 290 8.10 24.36 7.92
C VAL A 290 6.83 25.20 7.88
N SER A 291 6.59 25.96 6.81
CA SER A 291 5.36 26.77 6.67
C SER A 291 4.08 25.95 6.47
N SER A 292 4.21 24.74 5.90
CA SER A 292 3.10 23.79 5.75
C SER A 292 2.84 22.96 7.00
N SER A 293 3.75 22.97 7.97
CA SER A 293 3.64 22.16 9.18
C SER A 293 2.53 22.69 10.09
N PRO A 294 1.73 21.82 10.76
CA PRO A 294 0.64 22.29 11.59
C PRO A 294 1.17 23.14 12.76
N SER A 295 0.48 24.23 13.10
CA SER A 295 0.88 25.11 14.23
C SER A 295 0.65 24.46 15.60
N THR A 296 -0.13 23.38 15.64
CA THR A 296 -0.41 22.57 16.84
C THR A 296 0.10 21.14 16.62
N ALA A 297 0.40 20.42 17.70
CA ALA A 297 0.77 19.00 17.62
C ALA A 297 -0.25 18.22 16.76
N GLY A 298 0.22 17.63 15.68
CA GLY A 298 -0.64 17.02 14.66
C GLY A 298 0.17 16.47 13.50
N THR A 299 -0.46 15.59 12.72
CA THR A 299 0.11 15.07 11.46
C THR A 299 -0.65 15.69 10.31
N ILE A 300 0.05 16.32 9.36
CA ILE A 300 -0.54 16.69 8.07
C ILE A 300 -0.14 15.62 7.05
N THR A 301 -1.17 15.09 6.38
CA THR A 301 -1.10 14.07 5.34
C THR A 301 -0.93 14.71 3.95
N PRO A 302 -0.57 13.92 2.94
CA PRO A 302 0.64 14.04 2.14
C PRO A 302 0.59 15.14 1.07
N SER A 303 1.72 15.83 0.87
CA SER A 303 1.97 16.57 -0.38
C SER A 303 3.10 15.89 -1.15
N THR A 304 2.93 15.73 -2.46
CA THR A 304 4.02 15.29 -3.33
C THR A 304 4.87 16.51 -3.64
N GLN A 305 6.16 16.43 -3.29
CA GLN A 305 7.12 17.50 -3.50
C GLN A 305 8.28 16.99 -4.36
N GLN A 306 8.81 17.86 -5.23
CA GLN A 306 10.03 17.54 -5.98
C GLN A 306 11.24 17.70 -5.06
N ALA A 307 12.03 16.64 -4.87
CA ALA A 307 13.23 16.69 -4.03
C ALA A 307 14.35 15.81 -4.60
N ALA A 308 15.58 16.18 -4.27
CA ALA A 308 16.78 15.51 -4.77
C ALA A 308 17.61 14.85 -3.64
N PHE A 309 16.95 14.21 -2.67
CA PHE A 309 17.64 13.58 -1.52
C PHE A 309 18.63 12.45 -1.92
N THR A 310 18.46 11.86 -3.10
CA THR A 310 19.36 10.85 -3.68
C THR A 310 20.25 11.40 -4.79
N GLY A 311 20.35 12.74 -4.90
CA GLY A 311 21.08 13.42 -5.97
C GLY A 311 20.32 13.58 -7.29
N THR A 312 19.16 12.94 -7.44
CA THR A 312 18.28 13.08 -8.61
C THR A 312 16.96 13.71 -8.20
N LEU A 313 16.55 14.77 -8.89
CA LEU A 313 15.25 15.42 -8.68
C LEU A 313 14.12 14.49 -9.11
N GLN A 314 13.26 14.11 -8.17
CA GLN A 314 12.14 13.21 -8.40
C GLN A 314 10.98 13.53 -7.43
N PRO A 315 9.75 13.06 -7.69
CA PRO A 315 8.65 13.26 -6.78
C PRO A 315 8.80 12.39 -5.52
N TRP A 316 8.76 13.04 -4.37
CA TRP A 316 8.71 12.43 -3.04
C TRP A 316 7.38 12.71 -2.39
N ARG A 317 6.79 11.68 -1.81
CA ARG A 317 5.65 11.82 -0.91
C ARG A 317 6.16 12.02 0.50
N MET A 318 5.64 13.02 1.21
CA MET A 318 6.10 13.37 2.54
C MET A 318 4.96 13.52 3.55
N ASP A 319 5.15 12.99 4.76
CA ASP A 319 4.30 13.29 5.92
C ASP A 319 5.04 14.20 6.90
N LEU A 320 4.29 15.12 7.52
CA LEU A 320 4.85 16.11 8.45
C LEU A 320 4.17 16.02 9.82
N SER A 321 4.97 16.14 10.88
CA SER A 321 4.48 16.35 12.25
C SER A 321 5.26 17.45 12.97
N SER A 322 4.53 18.35 13.63
CA SER A 322 5.13 19.44 14.41
C SER A 322 5.24 19.10 15.90
N PHE A 323 6.32 19.55 16.51
CA PHE A 323 6.61 19.48 17.95
C PHE A 323 6.91 20.89 18.45
N PRO A 324 5.88 21.70 18.80
CA PRO A 324 6.05 23.12 19.12
C PRO A 324 7.02 23.38 20.28
N ASP A 325 6.98 22.55 21.32
CA ASP A 325 7.84 22.70 22.51
C ASP A 325 9.34 22.54 22.19
N LEU A 326 9.65 21.79 21.14
CA LEU A 326 11.01 21.59 20.62
C LEU A 326 11.34 22.54 19.46
N GLY A 327 10.33 23.16 18.86
CA GLY A 327 10.46 23.84 17.57
C GLY A 327 10.85 22.89 16.44
N TRP A 328 10.47 21.60 16.53
CA TRP A 328 10.88 20.57 15.57
C TRP A 328 9.75 20.22 14.60
N THR A 329 10.11 19.90 13.37
CA THR A 329 9.24 19.32 12.36
C THR A 329 9.80 17.97 11.92
N LEU A 330 9.13 16.87 12.26
CA LEU A 330 9.45 15.54 11.76
C LEU A 330 8.95 15.41 10.32
N VAL A 331 9.84 14.95 9.44
CA VAL A 331 9.54 14.66 8.05
C VAL A 331 9.84 13.20 7.78
N SER A 332 8.84 12.47 7.28
CA SER A 332 9.06 11.19 6.60
C SER A 332 8.90 11.41 5.11
N ALA A 333 9.79 10.85 4.30
CA ALA A 333 9.80 11.04 2.86
C ALA A 333 10.08 9.72 2.12
N VAL A 334 9.27 9.42 1.12
CA VAL A 334 9.39 8.23 0.25
C VAL A 334 9.32 8.64 -1.20
N PRO A 335 10.16 8.10 -2.11
CA PRO A 335 9.99 8.35 -3.54
C PRO A 335 8.66 7.76 -4.03
N GLN A 336 7.90 8.53 -4.80
CA GLN A 336 6.60 8.10 -5.32
C GLN A 336 6.72 6.78 -6.13
N SER A 337 7.84 6.58 -6.82
CA SER A 337 8.12 5.36 -7.60
C SER A 337 8.23 4.09 -6.74
N GLU A 338 8.68 4.19 -5.48
CA GLU A 338 8.80 3.05 -4.57
C GLU A 338 7.45 2.64 -3.97
N ILE A 339 6.54 3.59 -3.79
CA ILE A 339 5.15 3.33 -3.38
C ILE A 339 4.42 2.50 -4.46
N ASP A 340 4.68 2.80 -5.73
CA ASP A 340 3.99 2.16 -6.87
C ASP A 340 4.65 0.83 -7.32
N ALA A 341 5.91 0.59 -6.95
CA ALA A 341 6.71 -0.54 -7.44
C ALA A 341 6.13 -1.94 -7.11
N PRO A 342 5.65 -2.23 -5.88
CA PRO A 342 5.10 -3.54 -5.55
C PRO A 342 3.89 -3.89 -6.42
N GLY A 343 3.03 -2.91 -6.68
CA GLY A 343 1.85 -3.07 -7.53
C GLY A 343 2.20 -3.41 -8.98
N ASN A 344 3.24 -2.79 -9.53
CA ASN A 344 3.71 -3.06 -10.89
C ASN A 344 4.24 -4.49 -11.07
N SER A 345 5.03 -4.98 -10.11
CA SER A 345 5.57 -6.34 -10.18
C SER A 345 4.47 -7.41 -10.08
N GLN A 346 3.44 -7.18 -9.25
CA GLN A 346 2.29 -8.05 -9.11
C GLN A 346 1.41 -8.02 -10.37
N ALA A 347 1.17 -6.83 -10.93
CA ALA A 347 0.43 -6.68 -12.18
C ALA A 347 1.06 -7.46 -13.33
N LEU A 348 2.40 -7.44 -13.47
CA LEU A 348 3.10 -8.21 -14.50
C LEU A 348 2.92 -9.72 -14.31
N ARG A 349 3.05 -10.23 -13.08
CA ARG A 349 2.85 -11.66 -12.78
C ARG A 349 1.43 -12.11 -13.14
N GLN A 350 0.42 -11.30 -12.83
CA GLN A 350 -0.97 -11.59 -13.17
C GLN A 350 -1.23 -11.50 -14.68
N ALA A 351 -0.62 -10.53 -15.38
CA ALA A 351 -0.71 -10.45 -16.83
C ALA A 351 -0.15 -11.70 -17.50
N LEU A 352 0.99 -12.24 -17.02
CA LEU A 352 1.57 -13.48 -17.51
C LEU A 352 0.66 -14.70 -17.25
N LEU A 353 0.03 -14.77 -16.07
CA LEU A 353 -0.95 -15.82 -15.75
C LEU A 353 -2.18 -15.75 -16.66
N SER A 354 -2.75 -14.55 -16.84
CA SER A 354 -3.87 -14.34 -17.75
C SER A 354 -3.51 -14.72 -19.18
N LEU A 355 -2.32 -14.35 -19.66
CA LEU A 355 -1.83 -14.77 -20.97
C LEU A 355 -1.75 -16.30 -21.08
N GLY A 356 -1.25 -16.98 -20.05
CA GLY A 356 -1.24 -18.44 -19.97
C GLY A 356 -2.64 -19.06 -20.13
N VAL A 357 -3.64 -18.55 -19.39
CA VAL A 357 -5.03 -19.01 -19.49
C VAL A 357 -5.61 -18.79 -20.89
N LEU A 358 -5.32 -17.63 -21.50
CA LEU A 358 -5.74 -17.34 -22.89
C LEU A 358 -5.14 -18.31 -23.89
N THR A 359 -3.84 -18.59 -23.79
CA THR A 359 -3.18 -19.54 -24.69
C THR A 359 -3.74 -20.95 -24.52
N LEU A 360 -3.99 -21.39 -23.29
CA LEU A 360 -4.59 -22.69 -23.01
C LEU A 360 -6.01 -22.80 -23.58
N GLY A 361 -6.83 -21.77 -23.38
CA GLY A 361 -8.18 -21.69 -23.94
C GLY A 361 -8.20 -21.76 -25.46
N LEU A 362 -7.28 -21.06 -26.13
CA LEU A 362 -7.12 -21.13 -27.58
C LEU A 362 -6.73 -22.53 -28.05
N VAL A 363 -5.78 -23.18 -27.35
CA VAL A 363 -5.35 -24.55 -27.67
C VAL A 363 -6.52 -25.52 -27.51
N ILE A 364 -7.28 -25.45 -26.42
CA ILE A 364 -8.47 -26.28 -26.19
C ILE A 364 -9.52 -26.02 -27.28
N GLY A 365 -9.79 -24.76 -27.62
CA GLY A 365 -10.74 -24.40 -28.68
C GLY A 365 -10.36 -25.00 -30.04
N LEU A 366 -9.08 -24.92 -30.41
CA LEU A 366 -8.55 -25.52 -31.63
C LEU A 366 -8.62 -27.05 -31.61
N LEU A 367 -8.30 -27.68 -30.47
CA LEU A 367 -8.40 -29.12 -30.29
C LEU A 367 -9.86 -29.59 -30.40
N SER A 368 -10.81 -28.92 -29.73
CA SER A 368 -12.23 -29.23 -29.79
C SER A 368 -12.82 -29.00 -31.18
N SER A 369 -12.42 -27.94 -31.89
CA SER A 369 -12.80 -27.71 -33.29
C SER A 369 -12.37 -28.89 -34.19
N ARG A 370 -11.11 -29.34 -34.05
CA ARG A 370 -10.58 -30.47 -34.83
C ARG A 370 -11.18 -31.82 -34.40
N ARG A 371 -11.35 -32.04 -33.10
CA ARG A 371 -11.77 -33.34 -32.56
C ARG A 371 -13.28 -33.50 -32.55
N ILE A 372 -14.10 -32.47 -32.38
CA ILE A 372 -15.55 -32.66 -32.22
C ILE A 372 -16.28 -32.07 -33.42
N VAL A 373 -16.03 -30.80 -33.73
CA VAL A 373 -16.92 -30.07 -34.65
C VAL A 373 -16.73 -30.51 -36.12
N LYS A 374 -15.49 -30.67 -36.59
CA LYS A 374 -15.25 -31.09 -37.98
C LYS A 374 -15.87 -32.45 -38.35
N PRO A 375 -15.73 -33.52 -37.55
CA PRO A 375 -16.40 -34.79 -37.84
C PRO A 375 -17.93 -34.69 -37.79
N VAL A 376 -18.49 -33.90 -36.87
CA VAL A 376 -19.95 -33.67 -36.83
C VAL A 376 -20.41 -32.96 -38.12
N GLU A 377 -19.66 -31.96 -38.59
CA GLU A 377 -19.92 -31.28 -39.87
C GLU A 377 -19.87 -32.24 -41.07
N GLN A 378 -18.94 -33.22 -41.07
CA GLN A 378 -18.90 -34.28 -42.08
C GLN A 378 -20.17 -35.14 -42.06
N ILE A 379 -20.63 -35.55 -40.87
CA ILE A 379 -21.87 -36.33 -40.72
C ILE A 379 -23.08 -35.51 -41.20
N THR A 380 -23.17 -34.24 -40.84
CA THR A 380 -24.25 -33.35 -41.29
C THR A 380 -24.23 -33.17 -42.81
N THR A 381 -23.06 -32.95 -43.41
CA THR A 381 -22.92 -32.82 -44.86
C THR A 381 -23.32 -34.10 -45.59
N ALA A 382 -22.93 -35.25 -45.05
CA ALA A 382 -23.31 -36.54 -45.61
C ALA A 382 -24.82 -36.81 -45.47
N ALA A 383 -25.45 -36.31 -44.40
CA ALA A 383 -26.91 -36.38 -44.25
C ALA A 383 -27.65 -35.54 -45.29
N VAL A 384 -27.15 -34.35 -45.62
CA VAL A 384 -27.68 -33.53 -46.71
C VAL A 384 -27.50 -34.25 -48.06
N ALA A 385 -26.30 -34.79 -48.33
CA ALA A 385 -26.03 -35.53 -49.56
C ALA A 385 -26.93 -36.77 -49.73
N LEU A 386 -27.34 -37.42 -48.64
CA LEU A 386 -28.29 -38.54 -48.68
C LEU A 386 -29.69 -38.09 -49.08
N GLY A 387 -30.14 -36.91 -48.62
CA GLY A 387 -31.40 -36.31 -49.06
C GLY A 387 -31.39 -35.91 -50.54
N ASP A 388 -30.23 -35.44 -51.04
CA ASP A 388 -30.04 -35.01 -52.43
C ASP A 388 -29.67 -36.18 -53.38
N SER A 389 -29.73 -37.43 -52.91
CA SER A 389 -29.35 -38.65 -53.65
C SER A 389 -27.91 -38.64 -54.21
N THR A 390 -27.00 -37.87 -53.63
CA THR A 390 -25.57 -37.77 -54.01
C THR A 390 -24.63 -38.36 -52.96
N PHE A 391 -25.18 -39.12 -52.01
CA PHE A 391 -24.43 -39.69 -50.90
C PHE A 391 -23.40 -40.73 -51.33
N ASP A 392 -22.17 -40.54 -50.84
CA ASP A 392 -21.09 -41.50 -50.93
C ASP A 392 -20.67 -41.93 -49.51
N PRO A 393 -20.83 -43.23 -49.16
CA PRO A 393 -20.43 -43.75 -47.86
C PRO A 393 -18.97 -43.50 -47.46
N SER A 394 -18.05 -43.37 -48.43
CA SER A 394 -16.62 -43.17 -48.17
C SER A 394 -16.30 -41.80 -47.56
N THR A 395 -17.18 -40.81 -47.76
CA THR A 395 -17.04 -39.47 -47.18
C THR A 395 -17.06 -39.46 -45.65
N LEU A 396 -17.58 -40.53 -45.03
CA LEU A 396 -17.66 -40.71 -43.59
C LEU A 396 -16.53 -41.56 -43.00
N ASP A 397 -15.65 -42.16 -43.79
CA ASP A 397 -14.61 -43.10 -43.32
C ASP A 397 -13.69 -42.47 -42.27
N ALA A 398 -13.29 -41.21 -42.49
CA ALA A 398 -12.45 -40.47 -41.55
C ALA A 398 -13.15 -40.24 -40.19
N ALA A 399 -14.46 -40.02 -40.18
CA ALA A 399 -15.24 -39.88 -38.96
C ALA A 399 -15.53 -41.26 -38.32
N ALA A 400 -15.81 -42.28 -39.14
CA ALA A 400 -16.13 -43.65 -38.73
C ALA A 400 -14.93 -44.41 -38.14
N ALA A 401 -13.70 -44.04 -38.50
CA ALA A 401 -12.47 -44.62 -37.93
C ALA A 401 -12.26 -44.27 -36.44
N ARG A 402 -13.00 -43.29 -35.91
CA ARG A 402 -12.85 -42.84 -34.52
C ARG A 402 -13.44 -43.83 -33.52
N ARG A 403 -12.89 -43.88 -32.32
CA ARG A 403 -13.31 -44.82 -31.25
C ARG A 403 -14.26 -44.22 -30.21
N ASP A 404 -14.72 -42.99 -30.42
CA ASP A 404 -15.62 -42.28 -29.52
C ASP A 404 -17.09 -42.32 -29.99
N GLU A 405 -17.97 -41.60 -29.29
CA GLU A 405 -19.39 -41.48 -29.59
C GLU A 405 -19.61 -40.89 -30.98
N VAL A 406 -18.77 -39.93 -31.38
CA VAL A 406 -18.83 -39.31 -32.72
C VAL A 406 -18.51 -40.34 -33.81
N GLY A 407 -17.51 -41.21 -33.59
CA GLY A 407 -17.24 -42.34 -34.48
C GLY A 407 -18.36 -43.38 -34.52
N THR A 408 -19.01 -43.62 -33.38
CA THR A 408 -20.16 -44.52 -33.30
C THR A 408 -21.35 -43.98 -34.09
N LEU A 409 -21.62 -42.68 -33.97
CA LEU A 409 -22.63 -41.98 -34.77
C LEU A 409 -22.30 -42.05 -36.26
N ALA A 410 -21.05 -41.75 -36.66
CA ALA A 410 -20.61 -41.82 -38.04
C ALA A 410 -20.79 -43.22 -38.65
N ARG A 411 -20.38 -44.28 -37.95
CA ARG A 411 -20.59 -45.68 -38.40
C ARG A 411 -22.07 -46.04 -38.54
N THR A 412 -22.89 -45.59 -37.58
CA THR A 412 -24.33 -45.85 -37.61
C THR A 412 -24.97 -45.14 -38.80
N PHE A 413 -24.62 -43.88 -39.02
CA PHE A 413 -25.09 -43.11 -40.17
C PHE A 413 -24.60 -43.68 -41.50
N GLN A 414 -23.35 -44.12 -41.57
CA GLN A 414 -22.77 -44.76 -42.76
C GLN A 414 -23.53 -46.04 -43.14
N ARG A 415 -23.86 -46.90 -42.16
CA ARG A 415 -24.69 -48.10 -42.39
C ARG A 415 -26.10 -47.74 -42.86
N MET A 416 -26.77 -46.81 -42.18
CA MET A 416 -28.11 -46.36 -42.57
C MET A 416 -28.13 -45.77 -43.98
N GLY A 417 -27.16 -44.91 -44.32
CA GLY A 417 -27.05 -44.30 -45.64
C GLY A 417 -26.80 -45.33 -46.74
N ALA A 418 -25.89 -46.29 -46.50
CA ALA A 418 -25.65 -47.39 -47.44
C ALA A 418 -26.92 -48.25 -47.67
N ASP A 419 -27.66 -48.57 -46.61
CA ASP A 419 -28.92 -49.31 -46.71
C ASP A 419 -29.99 -48.52 -47.49
N VAL A 420 -30.08 -47.19 -47.30
CA VAL A 420 -31.01 -46.32 -48.03
C VAL A 420 -30.67 -46.25 -49.51
N VAL A 421 -29.40 -46.01 -49.86
CA VAL A 421 -28.96 -45.98 -51.27
C VAL A 421 -29.23 -47.32 -51.95
N GLU A 422 -28.95 -48.43 -51.28
CA GLU A 422 -29.22 -49.77 -51.81
C GLU A 422 -30.73 -50.06 -51.97
N ARG A 423 -31.55 -49.59 -51.03
CA ARG A 423 -33.02 -49.67 -51.14
C ARG A 423 -33.54 -48.84 -52.31
N GLU A 424 -33.04 -47.62 -52.50
CA GLU A 424 -33.40 -46.78 -53.65
C GLU A 424 -32.96 -47.42 -54.98
N ARG A 425 -31.77 -48.01 -55.04
CA ARG A 425 -31.28 -48.74 -56.22
C ARG A 425 -32.20 -49.91 -56.54
N LYS A 426 -32.50 -50.78 -55.56
CA LYS A 426 -33.43 -51.91 -55.72
C LYS A 426 -34.83 -51.43 -56.13
N LEU A 427 -35.33 -50.35 -55.54
CA LEU A 427 -36.63 -49.79 -55.88
C LEU A 427 -36.65 -49.26 -57.32
N ARG A 428 -35.61 -48.54 -57.76
CA ARG A 428 -35.46 -48.08 -59.16
C ARG A 428 -35.38 -49.25 -60.13
N GLU A 429 -34.65 -50.32 -59.79
CA GLU A 429 -34.58 -51.54 -60.58
C GLU A 429 -35.95 -52.24 -60.66
N GLN A 430 -36.67 -52.32 -59.54
CA GLN A 430 -38.03 -52.87 -59.51
C GLN A 430 -39.00 -52.03 -60.31
N VAL A 431 -38.98 -50.70 -60.20
CA VAL A 431 -39.81 -49.77 -60.98
C VAL A 431 -39.48 -49.87 -62.47
N THR A 432 -38.20 -49.94 -62.84
CA THR A 432 -37.77 -50.11 -64.24
C THR A 432 -38.20 -51.48 -64.78
N LYS A 433 -38.07 -52.54 -63.98
CA LYS A 433 -38.55 -53.88 -64.35
C LYS A 433 -40.07 -53.91 -64.48
N LEU A 434 -40.80 -53.22 -63.59
CA LEU A 434 -42.26 -53.08 -63.68
C LEU A 434 -42.65 -52.27 -64.93
N SER A 435 -41.96 -51.18 -65.25
CA SER A 435 -42.26 -50.39 -66.46
C SER A 435 -42.02 -51.21 -67.72
N VAL A 436 -40.95 -52.00 -67.78
CA VAL A 436 -40.68 -52.93 -68.89
C VAL A 436 -41.75 -54.02 -69.00
N VAL A 437 -42.27 -54.53 -67.88
CA VAL A 437 -43.35 -55.52 -67.87
C VAL A 437 -44.68 -54.90 -68.31
N ILE A 438 -44.99 -53.68 -67.87
CA ILE A 438 -46.20 -52.93 -68.28
C ILE A 438 -46.13 -52.60 -69.78
N ASP A 439 -44.99 -52.14 -70.28
CA ASP A 439 -44.79 -51.91 -71.71
C ASP A 439 -44.95 -53.21 -72.50
N ARG A 440 -44.43 -54.34 -72.00
CA ARG A 440 -44.64 -55.66 -72.63
C ARG A 440 -46.10 -56.12 -72.55
N GLN A 441 -46.83 -55.83 -71.47
CA GLN A 441 -48.26 -56.13 -71.37
C GLN A 441 -49.08 -55.29 -72.34
N LYS A 442 -48.80 -53.98 -72.46
CA LYS A 442 -49.43 -53.12 -73.46
C LYS A 442 -49.16 -53.59 -74.89
N VAL A 443 -47.91 -53.93 -75.20
CA VAL A 443 -47.54 -54.47 -76.52
C VAL A 443 -48.17 -55.84 -76.78
N ALA A 444 -48.34 -56.68 -75.75
CA ALA A 444 -49.03 -57.97 -75.87
C ALA A 444 -50.55 -57.82 -76.01
N GLU A 445 -51.16 -56.81 -75.38
CA GLU A 445 -52.58 -56.46 -75.54
C GLU A 445 -52.84 -55.88 -76.94
N GLU A 446 -51.96 -55.00 -77.45
CA GLU A 446 -51.98 -54.52 -78.83
C GLU A 446 -51.72 -55.64 -79.85
N ALA A 447 -50.82 -56.59 -79.56
CA ALA A 447 -50.55 -57.74 -80.42
C ALA A 447 -51.66 -58.80 -80.38
N GLY A 448 -52.31 -59.01 -79.22
CA GLY A 448 -53.45 -59.92 -79.06
C GLY A 448 -54.66 -59.48 -79.89
N ALA A 449 -54.90 -58.16 -79.98
CA ALA A 449 -55.92 -57.60 -80.86
C ALA A 449 -55.64 -57.86 -82.36
N ILE A 450 -54.39 -58.08 -82.75
CA ILE A 450 -53.98 -58.34 -84.14
C ILE A 450 -54.07 -59.84 -84.47
N THR A 451 -53.85 -60.73 -83.51
CA THR A 451 -53.86 -62.19 -83.73
C THR A 451 -55.24 -62.81 -83.92
N ASP A 452 -56.31 -62.14 -83.51
CA ASP A 452 -57.71 -62.57 -83.76
C ASP A 452 -58.29 -62.06 -85.09
N SER A 453 -57.46 -61.41 -85.92
CA SER A 453 -57.85 -61.00 -87.28
C SER A 453 -57.99 -62.19 -88.22
N ASP A 454 -59.07 -62.20 -89.02
CA ASP A 454 -59.41 -63.23 -90.01
C ASP A 454 -58.27 -63.62 -90.96
N TYR A 455 -57.29 -62.73 -91.16
CA TYR A 455 -56.10 -62.95 -91.97
C TYR A 455 -55.26 -64.17 -91.54
N PHE A 456 -55.15 -64.44 -90.23
CA PHE A 456 -54.32 -65.55 -89.73
C PHE A 456 -55.00 -66.93 -89.90
N ARG A 457 -56.34 -66.97 -89.97
CA ARG A 457 -57.10 -68.21 -90.26
C ARG A 457 -56.88 -68.67 -91.70
N GLU A 458 -56.86 -67.74 -92.65
CA GLU A 458 -56.71 -68.04 -94.08
C GLU A 458 -55.33 -68.65 -94.42
N LEU A 459 -54.27 -68.18 -93.75
CA LEU A 459 -52.90 -68.68 -93.92
C LEU A 459 -52.72 -70.13 -93.44
N LYS A 460 -53.44 -70.52 -92.38
CA LYS A 460 -53.40 -71.89 -91.83
C LYS A 460 -54.07 -72.91 -92.74
N GLN A 461 -55.10 -72.48 -93.47
CA GLN A 461 -55.83 -73.33 -94.43
C GLN A 461 -54.97 -73.60 -95.68
N ARG A 462 -54.26 -72.59 -96.19
CA ARG A 462 -53.35 -72.72 -97.34
C ARG A 462 -52.13 -73.62 -97.08
N ALA A 463 -51.66 -73.72 -95.84
CA ALA A 463 -50.55 -74.61 -95.47
C ALA A 463 -50.97 -76.10 -95.41
N SER A 464 -52.26 -76.40 -95.20
CA SER A 464 -52.76 -77.78 -95.19
C SER A 464 -52.89 -78.38 -96.59
N GLU A 465 -53.21 -77.56 -97.59
CA GLU A 465 -53.41 -78.02 -98.99
C GLU A 465 -52.09 -78.37 -99.70
N LEU A 466 -50.96 -77.81 -99.25
CA LEU A 466 -49.64 -78.10 -99.83
C LEU A 466 -49.02 -79.42 -99.34
N ARG A 467 -49.56 -80.05 -98.30
CA ARG A 467 -48.97 -81.26 -97.70
C ARG A 467 -49.33 -82.56 -98.42
N ASP A 468 -50.39 -82.56 -99.24
CA ASP A 468 -50.95 -83.79 -99.84
C ASP A 468 -50.48 -84.11 -101.29
N ARG A 469 -49.48 -83.39 -101.84
CA ARG A 469 -49.08 -83.56 -103.26
C ARG A 469 -47.83 -84.39 -103.56
N ASP A 470 -47.10 -84.94 -102.59
CA ASP A 470 -45.88 -85.73 -102.86
C ASP A 470 -45.82 -87.06 -102.07
N SER A 471 -46.26 -88.18 -102.68
CA SER A 471 -45.76 -89.56 -102.45
C SER A 471 -46.37 -90.59 -103.45
N PRO A 472 -45.57 -91.39 -104.21
CA PRO A 472 -46.01 -92.47 -105.12
C PRO A 472 -45.83 -93.92 -104.55
N PRO A 473 -46.28 -95.01 -105.25
CA PRO A 473 -46.96 -96.19 -104.64
C PRO A 473 -46.20 -97.53 -104.66
N VAL A 474 -46.65 -98.54 -103.87
CA VAL A 474 -46.38 -100.00 -104.00
C VAL A 474 -47.55 -100.86 -103.45
N THR A 475 -47.89 -101.94 -104.17
CA THR A 475 -48.88 -103.04 -103.93
C THR A 475 -48.19 -104.34 -103.42
N PRO A 476 -48.78 -105.58 -103.32
CA PRO A 476 -50.18 -106.07 -103.23
C PRO A 476 -50.47 -107.19 -102.16
N HIS A 477 -51.76 -107.32 -101.78
CA HIS A 477 -52.68 -108.50 -101.58
C HIS A 477 -52.23 -109.87 -100.97
N PRO A 478 -53.14 -110.68 -100.34
CA PRO A 478 -54.58 -110.91 -100.65
C PRO A 478 -55.57 -109.89 -100.09
#